data_AF-A0AA40DM90-F1
#
_entry.id   AF-A0AA40DM90-F1
#
_cell.length_a   1.000
_cell.length_b   1.000
_cell.length_c   1.000
_cell.angle_alpha   90.00
_cell.angle_beta   90.00
_cell.angle_gamma   90.00
#
_symmetry.space_group_name_H-M   'P 1'
#
loop_
_entity.id
_entity.type
_entity.pdbx_description
1 polymer ?
#
loop_
_entity_poly.entity_id
_entity_poly.type
_entity_poly.pdbx_seq_one_letter_code
_entity_poly.pdbx_strand_id
1 'polypeptide(L)'
;LARYAHVKATSLSLPISSGLTFATILLPLVAGANALYFFASTTRSQLRLPKPAAGTKSKLVPAALQTAQLVFSTVLATRLASDMIPSPVRQCLLESEWKGFWTAHDASRIRAVQDAFDCCGFRTLKDMAWPFPQGSHPGDAAGCAERFGRKAACAAPWEGALQQAAGADFAVVLAVALVQLASVLL
;
A
#
# COMPACT_ATOMS: atom_id res chain seq x y z
N LEU A 1 -3.98 8.36 -16.97
CA LEU A 1 -2.89 7.54 -16.39
C LEU A 1 -3.18 7.12 -14.94
N ALA A 2 -3.55 8.03 -14.03
CA ALA A 2 -3.94 7.69 -12.65
C ALA A 2 -5.18 6.77 -12.51
N ARG A 3 -6.18 6.88 -13.40
CA ARG A 3 -7.35 5.98 -13.40
C ARG A 3 -7.02 4.53 -13.81
N TYR A 4 -5.98 4.32 -14.62
CA TYR A 4 -5.53 2.98 -15.03
C TYR A 4 -4.77 2.27 -13.90
N ALA A 5 -3.98 3.03 -13.12
CA ALA A 5 -3.30 2.52 -11.94
C ALA A 5 -4.29 2.21 -10.79
N HIS A 6 -5.33 3.03 -10.62
CA HIS A 6 -6.31 2.81 -9.56
C HIS A 6 -7.19 1.58 -9.80
N VAL A 7 -7.57 1.30 -11.06
CA VAL A 7 -8.32 0.08 -11.42
C VAL A 7 -7.45 -1.18 -11.30
N LYS A 8 -6.14 -1.09 -11.60
CA LYS A 8 -5.21 -2.21 -11.40
C LYS A 8 -4.97 -2.53 -9.91
N ALA A 9 -5.00 -1.56 -9.00
CA ALA A 9 -4.76 -1.81 -7.59
C ALA A 9 -5.92 -2.56 -6.90
N THR A 10 -7.18 -2.26 -7.26
CA THR A 10 -8.36 -2.97 -6.72
C THR A 10 -8.58 -4.34 -7.37
N SER A 11 -8.12 -4.55 -8.60
CA SER A 11 -8.26 -5.84 -9.29
C SER A 11 -7.19 -6.87 -8.91
N LEU A 12 -6.11 -6.49 -8.23
CA LEU A 12 -4.97 -7.38 -8.02
C LEU A 12 -4.95 -8.09 -6.66
N SER A 13 -5.94 -7.83 -5.80
CA SER A 13 -6.07 -8.43 -4.46
C SER A 13 -4.73 -8.50 -3.71
N LEU A 14 -3.86 -7.52 -3.92
CA LEU A 14 -2.57 -7.51 -3.27
C LEU A 14 -2.84 -7.37 -1.77
N PRO A 15 -2.19 -8.17 -0.90
CA PRO A 15 -2.25 -7.99 0.54
C PRO A 15 -1.55 -6.71 1.03
N ILE A 16 -1.36 -5.72 0.15
CA ILE A 16 -1.22 -4.33 0.55
C ILE A 16 -2.63 -3.87 0.85
N SER A 17 -2.99 -3.90 2.12
CA SER A 17 -4.24 -3.35 2.63
C SER A 17 -4.60 -2.08 1.86
N SER A 18 -5.81 -2.05 1.29
CA SER A 18 -6.39 -0.88 0.62
C SER A 18 -6.34 0.40 1.49
N GLY A 19 -6.09 0.26 2.79
CA GLY A 19 -5.85 1.36 3.71
C GLY A 19 -4.48 2.05 3.55
N LEU A 20 -3.44 1.36 3.07
CA LEU A 20 -2.10 1.93 2.87
C LEU A 20 -2.06 2.89 1.67
N THR A 21 -2.72 2.54 0.57
CA THR A 21 -2.86 3.42 -0.61
C THR A 21 -3.72 4.67 -0.31
N PHE A 22 -4.76 4.54 0.52
CA PHE A 22 -5.51 5.70 0.99
C PHE A 22 -4.67 6.58 1.92
N ALA A 23 -3.91 5.96 2.85
CA ALA A 23 -3.04 6.68 3.77
C ALA A 23 -1.89 7.40 3.05
N THR A 24 -1.27 6.81 2.02
CA THR A 24 -0.19 7.45 1.26
C THR A 24 -0.66 8.60 0.36
N ILE A 25 -1.93 8.63 -0.06
CA ILE A 25 -2.53 9.78 -0.75
C ILE A 25 -2.91 10.88 0.25
N LEU A 26 -3.46 10.50 1.41
CA LEU A 26 -3.92 11.46 2.42
C LEU A 26 -2.76 12.14 3.15
N LEU A 27 -1.66 11.41 3.39
CA LEU A 27 -0.49 11.91 4.11
C LEU A 27 0.10 13.20 3.54
N PRO A 28 0.43 13.31 2.24
CA PRO A 28 1.04 14.50 1.69
C PRO A 28 0.09 15.70 1.72
N LEU A 29 -1.21 15.49 1.57
CA LEU A 29 -2.21 16.55 1.66
C LEU A 29 -2.32 17.10 3.08
N VAL A 30 -2.41 16.21 4.07
CA VAL A 30 -2.48 16.60 5.49
C VAL A 30 -1.15 17.22 5.95
N ALA A 31 -0.01 16.67 5.50
CA ALA A 31 1.30 17.22 5.81
C ALA A 31 1.50 18.62 5.23
N GLY A 32 1.11 18.84 3.97
CA GLY A 32 1.18 20.16 3.33
C GLY A 32 0.28 21.19 4.01
N ALA A 33 -0.96 20.81 4.34
CA ALA A 33 -1.88 21.68 5.09
C ALA A 33 -1.33 22.04 6.48
N ASN A 34 -0.76 21.06 7.20
CA ASN A 34 -0.15 21.28 8.50
C ASN A 34 1.11 22.16 8.42
N ALA A 35 1.98 21.95 7.44
CA ALA A 35 3.17 22.78 7.23
C ALA A 35 2.80 24.23 6.88
N LEU A 36 1.82 24.44 6.01
CA LEU A 36 1.30 25.78 5.69
C LEU A 36 0.66 26.44 6.91
N TYR A 37 -0.10 25.70 7.71
CA TYR A 37 -0.69 26.20 8.95
C TYR A 37 0.39 26.58 9.97
N PHE A 38 1.41 25.73 10.16
CA PHE A 38 2.54 26.00 11.04
C PHE A 38 3.29 27.26 10.61
N PHE A 39 3.69 27.34 9.33
CA PHE A 39 4.37 28.49 8.75
C PHE A 39 3.53 29.77 8.91
N ALA A 40 2.27 29.77 8.46
CA ALA A 40 1.39 30.93 8.56
C ALA A 40 1.15 31.38 10.02
N SER A 41 1.07 30.45 10.97
CA SER A 41 0.93 30.76 12.40
C SER A 41 2.20 31.40 12.97
N THR A 42 3.37 30.92 12.57
CA THR A 42 4.67 31.42 13.02
C THR A 42 4.98 32.79 12.39
N THR A 43 4.78 32.97 11.08
CA THR A 43 5.01 34.27 10.40
C THR A 43 4.04 35.35 10.89
N ARG A 44 2.76 35.01 11.14
CA ARG A 44 1.80 35.96 11.75
C ARG A 44 2.17 36.35 13.18
N SER A 45 2.86 35.49 13.91
CA SER A 45 3.31 35.80 15.27
C SER A 45 4.51 36.76 15.30
N GLN A 46 5.34 36.77 14.25
CA GLN A 46 6.50 37.65 14.10
C GLN A 46 6.11 39.08 13.65
N LEU A 47 5.01 39.22 12.89
CA LEU A 47 4.52 40.50 12.36
C LEU A 47 3.59 41.28 13.31
N ARG A 48 3.24 40.73 14.49
CA ARG A 48 2.38 41.42 15.46
C ARG A 48 3.24 42.04 16.56
N LEU A 49 3.09 43.36 16.75
CA LEU A 49 3.64 44.09 17.91
C LEU A 49 3.30 43.37 19.23
N PRO A 50 4.19 43.37 20.23
CA PRO A 50 4.01 42.63 21.47
C PRO A 50 2.79 43.16 22.24
N LYS A 51 1.71 42.38 22.27
CA LYS A 51 0.56 42.60 23.16
C LYS A 51 0.68 41.64 24.36
N PRO A 52 0.39 42.07 25.59
CA PRO A 52 0.63 41.23 26.77
C PRO A 52 -0.35 40.05 26.81
N ALA A 53 0.23 38.87 27.05
CA ALA A 53 -0.36 37.64 27.56
C ALA A 53 -1.82 37.32 27.17
N ALA A 54 -1.99 36.66 26.02
CA ALA A 54 -3.16 35.81 25.79
C ALA A 54 -2.73 34.51 25.08
N GLY A 55 -2.51 33.46 25.89
CA GLY A 55 -2.65 32.07 25.45
C GLY A 55 -1.41 31.38 24.88
N THR A 56 -0.58 30.80 25.75
CA THR A 56 0.41 29.74 25.44
C THR A 56 -0.20 28.55 24.65
N LYS A 57 -1.53 28.44 24.63
CA LYS A 57 -2.30 27.40 23.92
C LYS A 57 -2.21 27.49 22.40
N SER A 58 -1.89 28.65 21.81
CA SER A 58 -1.91 28.85 20.35
C SER A 58 -0.76 28.18 19.60
N LYS A 59 0.40 27.98 20.22
CA LYS A 59 1.56 27.30 19.60
C LYS A 59 1.60 25.79 19.88
N LEU A 60 0.86 25.33 20.89
CA LEU A 60 0.79 23.92 21.26
C LEU A 60 0.03 23.09 20.21
N VAL A 61 -1.03 23.64 19.64
CA VAL A 61 -1.88 22.95 18.65
C VAL A 61 -1.14 22.66 17.33
N PRO A 62 -0.46 23.62 16.68
CA PRO A 62 0.35 23.33 15.49
C PRO A 62 1.45 22.30 15.76
N ALA A 63 2.17 22.43 16.89
CA ALA A 63 3.25 21.53 17.26
C ALA A 63 2.74 20.10 17.55
N ALA A 64 1.62 19.96 18.26
CA ALA A 64 1.02 18.66 18.55
C ALA A 64 0.54 17.95 17.27
N LEU A 65 -0.09 18.68 16.33
CA LEU A 65 -0.47 18.11 15.03
C LEU A 65 0.75 17.65 14.24
N GLN A 66 1.83 18.42 14.24
CA GLN A 66 3.04 18.09 13.49
C GLN A 66 3.75 16.85 14.08
N THR A 67 3.83 16.75 15.41
CA THR A 67 4.36 15.55 16.09
C THR A 67 3.49 14.33 15.82
N ALA A 68 2.16 14.45 15.90
CA ALA A 68 1.25 13.35 15.61
C ALA A 68 1.38 12.86 14.16
N GLN A 69 1.49 13.80 13.21
CA GLN A 69 1.71 13.49 11.79
C GLN A 69 3.04 12.77 11.58
N LEU A 70 4.11 13.20 12.25
CA LEU A 70 5.42 12.56 12.16
C LEU A 70 5.39 11.13 12.71
N VAL A 71 4.78 10.91 13.88
CA VAL A 71 4.63 9.57 14.47
C VAL A 71 3.85 8.66 13.51
N PHE A 72 2.73 9.13 12.96
CA PHE A 72 1.95 8.36 12.00
C PHE A 72 2.76 8.02 10.74
N SER A 73 3.52 8.99 10.22
CA SER A 73 4.40 8.80 9.06
C SER A 73 5.48 7.76 9.34
N THR A 74 6.11 7.79 10.52
CA THR A 74 7.15 6.81 10.92
C THR A 74 6.60 5.41 11.07
N VAL A 75 5.40 5.26 11.66
CA VAL A 75 4.72 3.96 11.75
C VAL A 75 4.47 3.40 10.35
N LEU A 76 3.95 4.21 9.42
CA LEU A 76 3.75 3.78 8.04
C LEU A 76 5.06 3.45 7.33
N ALA A 77 6.10 4.28 7.47
CA ALA A 77 7.42 4.02 6.91
C ALA A 77 7.98 2.68 7.39
N THR A 78 7.82 2.36 8.67
CA THR A 78 8.29 1.11 9.27
C THR A 78 7.57 -0.10 8.69
N ARG A 79 6.25 0.01 8.49
CA ARG A 79 5.42 -1.05 7.90
C ARG A 79 5.80 -1.26 6.44
N LEU A 80 5.87 -0.19 5.66
CA LEU A 80 6.25 -0.23 4.25
C LEU A 80 7.67 -0.76 4.03
N ALA A 81 8.62 -0.40 4.91
CA ALA A 81 9.97 -0.95 4.88
C ALA A 81 9.97 -2.48 5.11
N SER A 82 9.09 -2.97 5.98
CA SER A 82 8.92 -4.42 6.21
C SER A 82 8.34 -5.13 4.98
N ASP A 83 7.41 -4.47 4.28
CA ASP A 83 6.77 -5.00 3.07
C ASP A 83 7.70 -4.98 1.85
N MET A 84 8.68 -4.07 1.82
CA MET A 84 9.69 -3.98 0.76
C MET A 84 10.74 -5.09 0.82
N ILE A 85 11.10 -5.61 2.00
CA ILE A 85 12.23 -6.53 2.17
C ILE A 85 11.80 -8.01 2.06
N PRO A 86 12.29 -8.81 1.09
CA PRO A 86 12.17 -10.29 1.05
C PRO A 86 12.18 -10.97 2.42
N SER A 87 11.08 -11.63 2.80
CA SER A 87 11.04 -12.43 4.03
C SER A 87 10.20 -13.71 3.89
N PRO A 88 10.61 -14.83 4.52
CA PRO A 88 9.83 -16.07 4.53
C PRO A 88 8.43 -15.90 5.15
N VAL A 89 8.30 -15.03 6.15
CA VAL A 89 7.02 -14.71 6.80
C VAL A 89 6.05 -14.11 5.80
N ARG A 90 6.51 -13.21 4.92
CA ARG A 90 5.64 -12.62 3.89
C ARG A 90 5.19 -13.65 2.86
N GLN A 91 6.06 -14.55 2.43
CA GLN A 91 5.66 -15.62 1.51
C GLN A 91 4.55 -16.49 2.10
N CYS A 92 4.64 -16.80 3.39
CA CYS A 92 3.58 -17.51 4.12
C CYS A 92 2.27 -16.71 4.18
N LEU A 93 2.33 -15.39 4.41
CA LEU A 93 1.15 -14.53 4.40
C LEU A 93 0.48 -14.46 3.02
N LEU A 94 1.27 -14.35 1.94
CA LEU A 94 0.74 -14.35 0.56
C LEU A 94 0.06 -15.66 0.23
N GLU A 95 0.67 -16.78 0.64
CA GLU A 95 0.09 -18.09 0.48
C GLU A 95 -1.22 -18.23 1.26
N SER A 96 -1.26 -17.75 2.51
CA SER A 96 -2.45 -17.78 3.34
C SER A 96 -3.59 -16.98 2.70
N GLU A 97 -3.29 -15.80 2.15
CA GLU A 97 -4.27 -14.96 1.47
C GLU A 97 -4.79 -15.63 0.19
N TRP A 98 -3.88 -16.16 -0.63
CA TRP A 98 -4.24 -16.92 -1.84
C TRP A 98 -5.12 -18.13 -1.52
N LYS A 99 -4.74 -18.88 -0.48
CA LYS A 99 -5.51 -20.01 0.04
C LYS A 99 -6.89 -19.56 0.53
N GLY A 100 -7.00 -18.38 1.13
CA GLY A 100 -8.26 -17.74 1.47
C GLY A 100 -9.17 -17.59 0.25
N PHE A 101 -8.66 -17.00 -0.84
CA PHE A 101 -9.41 -16.87 -2.10
C PHE A 101 -9.79 -18.22 -2.70
N TRP A 102 -8.89 -19.19 -2.63
CA TRP A 102 -9.11 -20.53 -3.16
C TRP A 102 -10.22 -21.26 -2.41
N THR A 103 -10.13 -21.30 -1.08
CA THR A 103 -11.13 -21.97 -0.23
C THR A 103 -12.50 -21.31 -0.34
N ALA A 104 -12.55 -19.99 -0.47
CA ALA A 104 -13.77 -19.23 -0.73
C ALA A 104 -14.33 -19.41 -2.16
N HIS A 105 -13.63 -20.13 -3.04
CA HIS A 105 -13.93 -20.23 -4.47
C HIS A 105 -14.13 -18.85 -5.13
N ASP A 106 -13.31 -17.88 -4.72
CA ASP A 106 -13.34 -16.52 -5.26
C ASP A 106 -12.63 -16.50 -6.63
N ALA A 107 -13.37 -16.94 -7.64
CA ALA A 107 -12.92 -16.96 -9.03
C ALA A 107 -12.49 -15.57 -9.49
N SER A 108 -13.15 -14.51 -9.02
CA SER A 108 -12.91 -13.14 -9.45
C SER A 108 -11.50 -12.71 -9.08
N ARG A 109 -11.12 -12.86 -7.80
CA ARG A 109 -9.80 -12.45 -7.31
C ARG A 109 -8.67 -13.27 -7.91
N ILE A 110 -8.79 -14.60 -7.90
CA ILE A 110 -7.74 -15.48 -8.43
C ILE A 110 -7.55 -15.23 -9.92
N ARG A 111 -8.64 -15.14 -10.69
CA ARG A 111 -8.56 -14.86 -12.12
C ARG A 111 -7.93 -13.50 -12.38
N ALA A 112 -8.28 -12.47 -11.60
CA ALA A 112 -7.75 -11.14 -11.82
C ALA A 112 -6.22 -11.08 -11.59
N VAL A 113 -5.70 -11.80 -10.59
CA VAL A 113 -4.24 -11.95 -10.40
C VAL A 113 -3.63 -12.72 -11.56
N GLN A 114 -4.20 -13.88 -11.91
CA GLN A 114 -3.69 -14.72 -13.00
C GLN A 114 -3.67 -14.00 -14.35
N ASP A 115 -4.71 -13.20 -14.64
CA ASP A 115 -4.83 -12.41 -15.87
C ASP A 115 -3.89 -11.21 -15.86
N ALA A 116 -3.64 -10.62 -14.68
CA ALA A 116 -2.72 -9.48 -14.56
C ALA A 116 -1.25 -9.82 -14.74
N PHE A 117 -0.84 -11.03 -14.31
CA PHE A 117 0.56 -11.47 -14.35
C PHE A 117 0.83 -12.57 -15.37
N ASP A 118 -0.16 -12.91 -16.19
CA ASP A 118 -0.10 -14.00 -17.17
C ASP A 118 0.45 -15.31 -16.56
N CYS A 119 -0.07 -15.65 -15.38
CA CYS A 119 0.37 -16.78 -14.57
C CYS A 119 -0.79 -17.73 -14.23
N CYS A 120 -0.45 -18.91 -13.72
CA CYS A 120 -1.41 -19.89 -13.24
C CYS A 120 -0.96 -20.48 -11.90
N GLY A 121 -1.91 -20.55 -10.97
CA GLY A 121 -1.69 -21.13 -9.64
C GLY A 121 -0.63 -20.41 -8.81
N PHE A 122 -0.57 -20.69 -7.51
CA PHE A 122 0.29 -19.95 -6.60
C PHE A 122 1.75 -20.42 -6.69
N ARG A 123 2.08 -21.63 -6.21
CA ARG A 123 3.45 -22.18 -6.26
C ARG A 123 3.76 -22.90 -7.57
N THR A 124 2.75 -23.50 -8.19
CA THR A 124 2.85 -24.25 -9.44
C THR A 124 1.67 -23.94 -10.35
N LEU A 125 1.76 -24.31 -11.63
CA LEU A 125 0.72 -24.05 -12.63
C LEU A 125 -0.68 -24.58 -12.28
N LYS A 126 -0.75 -25.61 -11.44
CA LYS A 126 -2.00 -26.28 -11.02
C LYS A 126 -2.39 -25.95 -9.58
N ASP A 127 -1.47 -25.38 -8.81
CA ASP A 127 -1.65 -25.14 -7.38
C ASP A 127 -2.65 -24.02 -7.16
N MET A 128 -3.85 -24.34 -6.68
CA MET A 128 -4.90 -23.35 -6.39
C MET A 128 -5.15 -22.40 -7.59
N ALA A 129 -5.19 -22.96 -8.80
CA ALA A 129 -5.36 -22.21 -10.05
C ALA A 129 -6.82 -22.16 -10.51
N TRP A 130 -7.29 -20.98 -10.92
CA TRP A 130 -8.56 -20.83 -11.62
C TRP A 130 -8.37 -21.15 -13.12
N PRO A 131 -9.31 -21.83 -13.82
CA PRO A 131 -10.62 -22.29 -13.36
C PRO A 131 -10.54 -23.40 -12.31
N PHE A 132 -11.41 -23.33 -11.30
CA PHE A 132 -11.50 -24.36 -10.27
C PHE A 132 -11.83 -25.72 -10.91
N PRO A 133 -11.21 -26.82 -10.45
CA PRO A 133 -11.50 -28.15 -10.97
C PRO A 133 -12.98 -28.49 -10.75
N GLN A 134 -13.69 -28.83 -11.83
CA GLN A 134 -15.02 -29.45 -11.76
C GLN A 134 -14.82 -30.95 -11.52
N GLY A 135 -15.69 -31.56 -10.73
CA GLY A 135 -15.43 -32.83 -10.03
C GLY A 135 -14.99 -34.06 -10.85
N SER A 136 -14.31 -34.94 -10.12
CA SER A 136 -14.07 -36.40 -10.25
C SER A 136 -13.54 -37.07 -11.54
N HIS A 137 -13.61 -36.50 -12.75
CA HIS A 137 -12.96 -37.15 -13.90
C HIS A 137 -11.64 -36.46 -14.26
N PRO A 138 -10.55 -37.23 -14.44
CA PRO A 138 -9.30 -36.70 -14.96
C PRO A 138 -9.48 -36.36 -16.46
N GLY A 139 -10.05 -35.18 -16.74
CA GLY A 139 -10.31 -34.71 -18.11
C GLY A 139 -11.33 -33.58 -18.27
N ASP A 140 -12.14 -33.26 -17.25
CA ASP A 140 -13.36 -32.47 -17.47
C ASP A 140 -13.17 -30.93 -17.57
N ALA A 141 -11.98 -30.40 -17.30
CA ALA A 141 -11.66 -29.02 -17.63
C ALA A 141 -10.16 -28.85 -17.89
N ALA A 142 -9.80 -28.31 -19.07
CA ALA A 142 -8.45 -27.86 -19.35
C ALA A 142 -8.02 -26.87 -18.24
N GLY A 143 -6.96 -27.24 -17.51
CA GLY A 143 -6.43 -26.41 -16.42
C GLY A 143 -5.97 -25.05 -16.94
N CYS A 144 -5.78 -24.08 -16.05
CA CYS A 144 -5.37 -22.72 -16.40
C CYS A 144 -4.27 -22.64 -17.48
N ALA A 145 -3.18 -23.39 -17.29
CA ALA A 145 -2.03 -23.37 -18.20
C ALA A 145 -2.37 -23.90 -19.60
N GLU A 146 -3.23 -24.91 -19.69
CA GLU A 146 -3.66 -25.51 -20.95
C GLU A 146 -4.67 -24.60 -21.67
N ARG A 147 -5.61 -24.02 -20.92
CA ARG A 147 -6.65 -23.14 -21.46
C ARG A 147 -6.11 -21.79 -21.93
N PHE A 148 -5.15 -21.22 -21.21
CA PHE A 148 -4.65 -19.87 -21.45
C PHE A 148 -3.20 -19.84 -21.96
N GLY A 149 -2.53 -20.99 -22.11
CA GLY A 149 -1.16 -21.09 -22.61
C GLY A 149 -0.08 -20.55 -21.65
N ARG A 150 -0.44 -20.31 -20.39
CA ARG A 150 0.42 -19.70 -19.36
C ARG A 150 1.42 -20.70 -18.78
N LYS A 151 2.65 -20.24 -18.56
CA LYS A 151 3.79 -21.11 -18.19
C LYS A 151 4.49 -20.74 -16.89
N ALA A 152 4.00 -19.71 -16.18
CA ALA A 152 4.57 -19.26 -14.92
C ALA A 152 3.59 -19.42 -13.76
N ALA A 153 4.14 -19.66 -12.56
CA ALA A 153 3.38 -19.61 -11.31
C ALA A 153 3.24 -18.17 -10.83
N CYS A 154 2.17 -17.87 -10.08
CA CYS A 154 1.81 -16.51 -9.68
C CYS A 154 2.58 -15.99 -8.45
N ALA A 155 3.15 -16.86 -7.60
CA ALA A 155 3.78 -16.43 -6.36
C ALA A 155 4.88 -15.38 -6.58
N ALA A 156 5.82 -15.64 -7.48
CA ALA A 156 6.93 -14.73 -7.76
C ALA A 156 6.50 -13.37 -8.36
N PRO A 157 5.72 -13.31 -9.47
CA PRO A 157 5.31 -12.01 -10.03
C PRO A 157 4.36 -11.25 -9.09
N TRP A 158 3.53 -11.95 -8.31
CA TRP A 158 2.63 -11.31 -7.35
C TRP A 158 3.39 -10.74 -6.13
N GLU A 159 4.39 -11.47 -5.62
CA GLU A 159 5.30 -10.94 -4.59
C GLU A 159 6.11 -9.74 -5.11
N GLY A 160 6.63 -9.82 -6.34
CA GLY A 160 7.39 -8.72 -6.93
C GLY A 160 6.57 -7.43 -7.07
N ALA A 161 5.30 -7.55 -7.49
CA ALA A 161 4.39 -6.41 -7.57
C ALA A 161 4.11 -5.80 -6.18
N LEU A 162 4.01 -6.64 -5.15
CA LEU A 162 3.85 -6.21 -3.76
C LEU A 162 5.07 -5.42 -3.28
N GLN A 163 6.28 -5.92 -3.52
CA GLN A 163 7.52 -5.24 -3.17
C GLN A 163 7.66 -3.89 -3.90
N GLN A 164 7.33 -3.84 -5.19
CA GLN A 164 7.40 -2.60 -5.99
C GLN A 164 6.43 -1.54 -5.48
N ALA A 165 5.19 -1.91 -5.19
CA ALA A 165 4.19 -0.99 -4.66
C ALA A 165 4.57 -0.50 -3.24
N ALA A 166 5.02 -1.40 -2.36
CA ALA A 166 5.51 -1.02 -1.03
C ALA A 166 6.72 -0.07 -1.10
N GLY A 167 7.65 -0.31 -2.01
CA GLY A 167 8.80 0.57 -2.24
C GLY A 167 8.41 1.97 -2.74
N ALA A 168 7.42 2.05 -3.64
CA ALA A 168 6.89 3.32 -4.12
C ALA A 168 6.20 4.11 -2.99
N ASP A 169 5.35 3.44 -2.21
CA ASP A 169 4.70 4.04 -1.03
C ASP A 169 5.74 4.50 0.02
N PHE A 170 6.80 3.72 0.25
CA PHE A 170 7.89 4.10 1.15
C PHE A 170 8.58 5.39 0.69
N ALA A 171 8.85 5.53 -0.61
CA ALA A 171 9.46 6.74 -1.17
C ALA A 171 8.59 7.99 -0.95
N VAL A 172 7.26 7.86 -1.08
CA VAL A 172 6.31 8.95 -0.79
C VAL A 172 6.39 9.36 0.68
N VAL A 173 6.34 8.39 1.60
CA VAL A 173 6.42 8.66 3.04
C VAL A 173 7.75 9.32 3.41
N LEU A 174 8.86 8.87 2.81
CA LEU A 174 10.18 9.48 3.00
C LEU A 174 10.21 10.94 2.55
N ALA A 175 9.65 11.24 1.37
CA ALA A 175 9.56 12.61 0.87
C ALA A 175 8.74 13.50 1.81
N VAL A 176 7.61 13.00 2.33
CA VAL A 176 6.77 13.72 3.31
C VAL A 176 7.54 13.98 4.60
N ALA A 177 8.28 12.99 5.11
CA ALA A 177 9.08 13.15 6.31
C ALA A 177 10.19 14.22 6.15
N LEU A 178 10.86 14.25 5.00
CA LEU A 178 11.87 15.27 4.68
C LEU A 178 11.27 16.67 4.63
N VAL A 179 10.09 16.83 4.02
CA VAL A 179 9.37 18.11 3.97
C VAL A 179 8.96 18.57 5.37
N GLN A 180 8.50 17.66 6.23
CA GLN A 180 8.16 17.98 7.61
C GLN A 180 9.39 18.43 8.40
N LEU A 181 10.52 17.74 8.27
CA LEU A 181 11.77 18.11 8.92
C LEU A 181 12.25 19.50 8.46
N ALA A 182 12.22 19.76 7.15
CA ALA A 182 12.55 21.07 6.60
C ALA A 182 11.63 22.18 7.15
N SER A 183 10.33 21.91 7.28
CA SER A 183 9.34 22.88 7.81
C SER A 183 9.50 23.18 9.30
N VAL A 184 10.14 22.29 10.07
CA VAL A 184 10.46 22.51 11.48
C VAL A 184 11.77 23.27 11.64
N LEU A 185 12.72 23.07 10.72
CA LEU A 185 14.05 23.70 10.74
C LEU A 185 14.08 25.10 10.12
N LEU A 186 13.17 25.41 9.18
CA LEU A 186 13.00 26.72 8.53
C LEU A 186 11.99 27.60 9.26
#